data_AF-A0A3D8I4G1-F1
#
_entry.id   AF-A0A3D8I4G1-F1
#
_cell.length_a   1.000
_cell.length_b   1.000
_cell.length_c   1.000
_cell.angle_alpha   90.00
_cell.angle_beta   90.00
_cell.angle_gamma   90.00
#
_symmetry.space_group_name_H-M   'P 1'
#
loop_
_entity.id
_entity.type
_entity.pdbx_description
1 polymer ?
#
loop_
_entity_poly.entity_id
_entity_poly.type
_entity_poly.pdbx_seq_one_letter_code
_entity_poly.pdbx_strand_id
1 'polypeptide(L)' 'MYFSYGDDEIRLNDTSKHYKDINLHIITRNCRDNEEIEIVLESSNHQNFTAYGRVKDNKAVIKNIFKDI' A
#
# COMPACT_ATOMS: atom_id res chain seq x y z
N MET A 1 1.47 -5.23 -7.82
CA MET A 1 1.37 -4.12 -6.85
C MET A 1 0.96 -2.87 -7.60
N TYR A 2 0.11 -2.02 -7.02
CA TYR A 2 -0.22 -0.70 -7.59
C TYR A 2 -0.61 0.27 -6.47
N PHE A 3 -0.59 1.57 -6.78
CA PHE A 3 -1.07 2.61 -5.89
C PHE A 3 -2.45 3.12 -6.31
N SER A 4 -3.20 3.62 -5.35
CA SER A 4 -4.47 4.34 -5.56
C SER A 4 -4.55 5.52 -4.61
N TYR A 5 -5.54 6.39 -4.76
CA TYR A 5 -5.76 7.51 -3.85
C TYR A 5 -7.23 7.67 -3.46
N GLY A 6 -7.46 8.29 -2.31
CA GLY A 6 -8.78 8.57 -1.76
C GLY A 6 -9.54 7.33 -1.30
N ASP A 7 -10.74 7.56 -0.76
CA ASP A 7 -11.61 6.50 -0.24
C ASP A 7 -12.17 5.60 -1.35
N ASP A 8 -12.35 6.15 -2.55
CA ASP A 8 -12.81 5.43 -3.75
C ASP A 8 -11.72 4.54 -4.38
N GLU A 9 -10.50 4.56 -3.83
CA GLU A 9 -9.35 3.74 -4.27
C GLU A 9 -9.07 3.90 -5.78
N ILE A 10 -9.13 5.14 -6.27
CA ILE A 10 -8.90 5.47 -7.67
C ILE A 10 -7.46 5.10 -8.03
N ARG A 11 -7.30 4.13 -8.92
CA ARG A 11 -5.99 3.61 -9.32
C ARG A 11 -5.12 4.70 -9.97
N LEU A 12 -3.87 4.79 -9.52
CA LEU A 12 -2.86 5.63 -10.13
C LEU A 12 -2.28 4.91 -11.35
N ASN A 13 -2.42 5.54 -12.52
CA ASN A 13 -1.90 5.02 -13.79
C ASN A 13 -0.54 5.66 -14.16
N ASP A 14 -0.18 6.78 -13.54
CA ASP A 14 1.08 7.52 -13.75
C ASP A 14 1.43 8.33 -12.47
N THR A 15 2.43 9.21 -12.55
CA THR A 15 2.84 10.16 -11.53
C THR A 15 1.67 10.98 -10.99
N SER A 16 1.48 10.91 -9.67
CA SER A 16 0.39 11.57 -8.96
C SER A 16 0.86 12.86 -8.32
N LYS A 17 0.04 13.92 -8.40
CA LYS A 17 0.18 15.12 -7.55
C LYS A 17 -0.49 14.95 -6.17
N HIS A 18 -1.25 13.88 -5.99
CA HIS A 18 -1.87 13.54 -4.71
C HIS A 18 -0.84 12.81 -3.85
N TYR A 19 -0.46 13.43 -2.74
CA TYR A 19 0.45 12.87 -1.73
C TYR A 19 -0.29 12.51 -0.43
N LYS A 20 -1.50 13.06 -0.25
CA LYS A 20 -2.41 12.73 0.85
C LYS A 20 -3.32 11.59 0.39
N ASP A 21 -3.55 10.65 1.29
CA ASP A 21 -4.50 9.54 1.12
C ASP A 21 -4.13 8.52 0.03
N ILE A 22 -2.84 8.18 -0.07
CA ILE A 22 -2.36 7.13 -0.98
C ILE A 22 -2.56 5.75 -0.35
N ASN A 23 -3.11 4.81 -1.11
CA ASN A 23 -3.27 3.42 -0.70
C ASN A 23 -2.37 2.50 -1.54
N LEU A 24 -1.77 1.50 -0.90
CA LEU A 24 -0.95 0.48 -1.52
C LEU A 24 -1.74 -0.83 -1.67
N HIS A 25 -1.81 -1.34 -2.90
CA HIS A 25 -2.47 -2.60 -3.25
C HIS A 25 -1.44 -3.66 -3.62
N ILE A 26 -1.45 -4.77 -2.88
CA ILE A 26 -0.58 -5.93 -3.10
C ILE A 26 -1.43 -7.13 -3.46
N ILE A 27 -1.07 -7.78 -4.56
CA ILE A 27 -1.67 -9.06 -4.96
C ILE A 27 -0.70 -10.13 -4.46
N THR A 28 -1.17 -10.98 -3.55
CA THR A 28 -0.39 -12.07 -2.98
C THR A 28 -0.69 -13.37 -3.71
N ARG A 29 0.24 -14.32 -3.65
CA ARG A 29 0.04 -15.70 -4.12
C ARG A 29 0.52 -16.61 -3.01
N ASN A 30 -0.27 -17.63 -2.68
CA ASN A 30 0.03 -18.60 -1.62
C ASN A 30 0.02 -18.03 -0.18
N CYS A 31 -0.53 -16.84 0.04
CA CYS A 31 -0.84 -16.35 1.39
C CYS A 31 -2.25 -16.78 1.79
N ARG A 32 -2.46 -17.01 3.08
CA ARG A 32 -3.79 -17.33 3.62
C ARG A 32 -4.54 -16.05 3.96
N ASP A 33 -5.87 -16.13 3.98
CA ASP A 33 -6.68 -15.06 4.54
C ASP A 33 -6.33 -14.84 6.02
N ASN A 34 -6.32 -13.57 6.42
CA ASN A 34 -5.86 -13.06 7.71
C ASN A 34 -4.36 -13.20 7.97
N GLU A 35 -3.57 -13.69 7.04
CA GLU A 35 -2.11 -13.59 7.11
C GLU A 35 -1.69 -12.12 7.07
N GLU A 36 -0.74 -11.74 7.92
CA GLU A 36 -0.16 -10.40 7.93
C GLU A 36 1.11 -10.40 7.11
N ILE A 37 1.19 -9.48 6.16
CA ILE A 37 2.40 -9.22 5.39
C ILE A 37 3.06 -7.94 5.89
N GLU A 38 4.37 -8.00 6.07
CA GLU A 38 5.23 -6.87 6.37
C GLU A 38 5.84 -6.35 5.07
N ILE A 39 5.77 -5.04 4.84
CA ILE A 39 6.39 -4.37 3.70
C ILE A 39 7.29 -3.27 4.21
N VAL A 40 8.55 -3.31 3.77
CA VAL A 40 9.51 -2.22 3.99
C VAL A 40 9.53 -1.36 2.75
N LEU A 41 9.27 -0.06 2.92
CA LEU A 41 9.26 0.94 1.87
C LEU A 41 10.43 1.89 2.10
N GLU A 42 11.25 2.09 1.06
CA GLU A 42 12.31 3.09 1.04
C GLU A 42 11.79 4.34 0.33
N SER A 43 11.94 5.49 0.98
CA SER A 43 11.59 6.79 0.40
C SER A 43 12.79 7.43 -0.30
N SER A 44 12.54 8.47 -1.09
CA SER A 44 13.58 9.17 -1.86
C SER A 44 14.66 9.85 -1.01
N ASN A 45 14.44 10.03 0.30
CA ASN A 45 15.44 10.55 1.23
C ASN A 45 16.19 9.42 1.98
N HIS A 46 16.07 8.16 1.52
CA HIS A 46 16.64 6.96 2.12
C HIS A 46 16.12 6.61 3.52
N GLN A 47 14.96 7.14 3.91
CA GLN A 47 14.27 6.69 5.11
C GLN A 47 13.41 5.47 4.78
N ASN A 48 13.54 4.45 5.63
CA ASN A 48 12.71 3.25 5.57
C ASN A 48 11.54 3.37 6.54
N PHE A 49 10.37 2.92 6.10
CA PHE A 49 9.20 2.77 6.94
C PHE A 49 8.56 1.40 6.67
N THR A 50 8.06 0.81 7.74
CA THR A 50 7.41 -0.50 7.71
C THR A 50 5.91 -0.30 7.73
N ALA A 51 5.22 -1.02 6.84
CA ALA A 51 3.77 -1.08 6.80
C ALA A 51 3.32 -2.53 6.87
N TYR A 52 2.16 -2.74 7.49
CA TYR A 52 1.57 -4.06 7.68
C TYR A 52 0.25 -4.11 6.92
N GLY A 53 0.05 -5.19 6.17
CA GLY A 53 -1.17 -5.43 5.40
C GLY A 53 -1.76 -6.79 5.78
N ARG A 54 -3.07 -6.85 6.00
CA ARG A 54 -3.76 -8.13 6.18
C ARG A 54 -4.26 -8.66 4.85
N VAL A 55 -3.94 -9.91 4.56
CA VAL A 55 -4.38 -10.60 3.35
C VAL A 55 -5.86 -10.98 3.48
N LYS A 56 -6.60 -10.67 2.43
CA LYS A 56 -7.98 -11.10 2.21
C LYS A 56 -8.20 -11.28 0.71
N ASP A 57 -8.75 -12.42 0.29
CA ASP A 57 -9.04 -12.72 -1.12
C ASP A 57 -7.80 -12.56 -2.02
N ASN A 58 -6.64 -13.04 -1.56
CA ASN A 58 -5.32 -12.89 -2.22
C ASN A 58 -4.86 -11.44 -2.42
N LYS A 59 -5.37 -10.50 -1.63
CA LYS A 59 -5.01 -9.08 -1.69
C LYS A 59 -4.71 -8.54 -0.31
N ALA A 60 -3.78 -7.61 -0.23
CA ALA A 60 -3.61 -6.75 0.93
C ALA A 60 -3.71 -5.30 0.46
N VAL A 61 -4.55 -4.52 1.15
CA VAL A 61 -4.72 -3.09 0.88
C VAL A 61 -4.33 -2.33 2.13
N ILE A 62 -3.32 -1.47 2.01
CA ILE A 62 -2.85 -0.62 3.10
C ILE A 62 -3.23 0.81 2.76
N LYS A 63 -4.14 1.38 3.54
CA LYS A 63 -4.66 2.72 3.32
C LYS A 63 -3.75 3.78 3.91
N ASN A 64 -3.69 4.93 3.25
CA ASN A 64 -2.93 6.10 3.70
C ASN A 64 -1.47 5.77 4.07
N ILE A 65 -0.79 5.03 3.19
CA ILE A 65 0.54 4.43 3.40
C ILE A 65 1.64 5.43 3.76
N PHE A 66 1.41 6.72 3.52
CA PHE A 66 2.36 7.81 3.82
C PHE A 66 1.81 8.83 4.84
N LYS A 67 0.73 8.52 5.57
CA LYS A 67 0.07 9.50 6.46
C LYS A 67 0.97 10.01 7.59
N ASP A 68 1.88 9.16 8.05
CA ASP A 68 2.75 9.43 9.19
C ASP A 68 4.20 9.77 8.76
N ILE A 69 4.39 10.11 7.48
CA ILE A 69 5.66 10.57 6.89
C ILE A 69 5.57 12.08 6.64
#